data_AF-A0A222PA80-F1
#
_entry.id   AF-A0A222PA80-F1
#
_cell.length_a   1.000
_cell.length_b   1.000
_cell.length_c   1.000
_cell.angle_alpha   90.00
_cell.angle_beta   90.00
_cell.angle_gamma   90.00
#
_symmetry.space_group_name_H-M   'P 1'
#
loop_
_entity.id
_entity.type
_entity.pdbx_description
1 polymer ?
#
loop_
_entity_poly.entity_id
_entity_poly.type
_entity_poly.pdbx_seq_one_letter_code
_entity_poly.pdbx_strand_id
1 'polypeptide(L)' 'MNTGNVYEILDNEIRLKYNSRAEFGRKVGMTRQGVKVFMDILKNNNSGNSFNKISRILEKAGYKIEIKKII' A
#
# COMPACT_ATOMS: atom_id res chain seq x y z
N MET A 1 4.52 12.84 0.50
CA MET A 1 4.13 11.61 1.23
C MET A 1 5.33 10.69 1.24
N ASN A 2 5.75 10.20 2.41
CA ASN A 2 6.78 9.16 2.48
C ASN A 2 6.10 7.79 2.28
N THR A 3 6.30 7.17 1.11
CA THR A 3 5.66 5.88 0.81
C THR A 3 6.37 4.70 1.44
N GLY A 4 7.58 4.89 1.99
CA GLY A 4 8.28 3.89 2.79
C GLY A 4 7.52 3.54 4.06
N ASN A 5 6.96 4.54 4.76
CA ASN A 5 6.12 4.30 5.93
C ASN A 5 4.86 3.50 5.58
N VAL A 6 4.27 3.79 4.41
CA VAL A 6 3.10 3.05 3.90
C VAL A 6 3.47 1.59 3.58
N TYR A 7 4.66 1.37 3.01
CA TYR A 7 5.20 0.02 2.76
C TYR A 7 5.30 -0.77 4.07
N GLU A 8 5.87 -0.20 5.13
CA GLU A 8 6.05 -0.90 6.41
C GLU A 8 4.72 -1.28 7.06
N ILE A 9 3.75 -0.37 7.06
CA ILE A 9 2.40 -0.63 7.57
C ILE A 9 1.77 -1.80 6.82
N LEU A 10 1.80 -1.78 5.49
CA LEU A 10 1.20 -2.82 4.67
C LEU A 10 1.96 -4.15 4.75
N ASP A 11 3.29 -4.14 4.77
CA ASP A 11 4.07 -5.37 4.86
C ASP A 11 3.83 -6.08 6.21
N ASN A 12 3.74 -5.31 7.31
CA ASN A 12 3.37 -5.84 8.61
C ASN A 12 1.94 -6.41 8.60
N GLU A 13 0.97 -5.68 8.05
CA GLU A 13 -0.40 -6.18 7.97
C GLU A 13 -0.50 -7.45 7.14
N ILE A 14 0.16 -7.50 5.97
CA ILE A 14 0.17 -8.68 5.10
C ILE A 14 0.77 -9.88 5.84
N ARG A 15 1.87 -9.70 6.58
CA ARG A 15 2.50 -10.79 7.35
C ARG A 15 1.64 -11.28 8.52
N LEU A 16 0.88 -10.40 9.16
CA LEU A 16 0.12 -10.73 10.37
C LEU A 16 -1.30 -11.23 10.08
N LYS A 17 -1.96 -10.70 9.04
CA LYS A 17 -3.38 -10.94 8.79
C LYS A 17 -3.68 -11.76 7.54
N TYR A 18 -2.69 -12.01 6.69
CA TYR A 18 -2.88 -12.72 5.43
C TYR A 18 -1.89 -13.87 5.32
N ASN A 19 -2.31 -14.97 4.70
CA ASN A 19 -1.43 -16.13 4.48
C ASN A 19 -0.42 -15.88 3.36
N SER A 20 -0.72 -14.92 2.46
CA SER A 20 0.16 -14.58 1.35
C SER A 20 -0.13 -13.21 0.73
N ARG A 21 0.85 -12.67 -0.01
CA ARG A 21 0.66 -11.48 -0.86
C ARG A 21 -0.43 -11.68 -1.94
N ALA A 22 -0.68 -12.91 -2.36
CA ALA A 22 -1.76 -13.20 -3.33
C ALA A 22 -3.14 -13.03 -2.69
N GLU A 23 -3.29 -13.42 -1.43
CA GLU A 23 -4.54 -13.24 -0.67
C GLU A 23 -4.86 -11.76 -0.45
N PHE A 24 -3.86 -10.98 -0.02
CA PHE A 24 -3.97 -9.52 0.03
C PHE A 24 -4.36 -8.94 -1.34
N GLY A 25 -3.70 -9.42 -2.41
CA GLY A 25 -4.02 -9.02 -3.77
C GLY A 25 -5.50 -9.20 -4.12
N ARG A 26 -6.09 -10.35 -3.79
CA ARG A 26 -7.53 -10.60 -4.00
C ARG A 26 -8.39 -9.59 -3.26
N LYS A 27 -8.05 -9.24 -2.00
CA LYS A 27 -8.77 -8.25 -1.20
C LYS A 27 -8.79 -6.87 -1.87
N VAL A 28 -7.67 -6.43 -2.44
CA VAL A 28 -7.55 -5.10 -3.06
C VAL A 28 -7.80 -5.09 -4.58
N GLY A 29 -8.17 -6.24 -5.17
CA GLY A 29 -8.42 -6.39 -6.60
C GLY A 29 -7.15 -6.28 -7.46
N MET A 30 -6.06 -6.89 -7.00
CA MET A 30 -4.76 -6.95 -7.67
C MET A 30 -4.29 -8.41 -7.83
N THR A 31 -3.54 -8.66 -8.90
CA THR A 31 -2.82 -9.95 -9.05
C THR A 31 -1.63 -10.01 -8.09
N ARG A 32 -1.10 -11.21 -7.81
CA ARG A 32 0.12 -11.38 -7.00
C ARG A 32 1.29 -10.53 -7.53
N GLN A 33 1.48 -10.50 -8.85
CA GLN A 33 2.52 -9.70 -9.48
C GLN A 33 2.23 -8.19 -9.32
N GLY A 34 0.96 -7.79 -9.44
CA GLY A 34 0.55 -6.41 -9.17
C GLY A 34 0.90 -5.99 -7.74
N VAL A 35 0.63 -6.83 -6.74
CA VAL A 35 1.01 -6.57 -5.34
C VAL A 35 2.51 -6.42 -5.19
N LYS A 36 3.32 -7.29 -5.82
CA LYS A 36 4.79 -7.17 -5.79
C LYS A 36 5.23 -5.80 -6.31
N VAL A 37 4.80 -5.43 -7.52
CA VAL A 37 5.14 -4.14 -8.14
C VAL A 37 4.70 -2.97 -7.29
N PHE A 38 3.50 -3.03 -6.71
CA PHE A 38 2.98 -2.00 -5.82
C PHE A 38 3.82 -1.85 -4.55
N MET A 39 4.18 -2.95 -3.89
CA MET A 39 5.05 -2.91 -2.71
C MET A 39 6.45 -2.38 -3.05
N ASP A 40 7.00 -2.73 -4.22
CA ASP A 40 8.29 -2.21 -4.68
C ASP A 40 8.24 -0.70 -4.93
N ILE A 41 7.14 -0.19 -5.51
CA ILE A 41 6.89 1.25 -5.69
C ILE A 41 6.87 1.99 -4.35
N LEU A 42 6.17 1.44 -3.35
CA LEU A 42 6.09 2.05 -2.02
C LEU A 42 7.47 2.06 -1.35
N LYS A 43 8.18 0.93 -1.40
CA LYS A 43 9.52 0.74 -0.82
C LYS A 43 10.56 1.70 -1.41
N ASN A 44 10.53 1.92 -2.72
CA ASN A 44 11.49 2.79 -3.40
C ASN A 44 11.30 4.27 -3.06
N ASN A 45 10.14 4.67 -2.53
CA ASN A 45 9.87 6.04 -2.05
C ASN A 45 10.21 7.15 -3.08
N ASN A 46 9.87 6.90 -4.35
CA ASN A 46 10.15 7.85 -5.43
C ASN A 46 9.18 9.04 -5.38
N SER A 47 9.70 10.24 -5.68
CA SER A 47 8.93 11.49 -5.72
C SER A 47 7.82 11.50 -6.78
N GLY A 48 7.96 10.70 -7.85
CA GLY A 48 6.95 10.53 -8.91
C GLY A 48 5.80 9.57 -8.59
N ASN A 49 5.75 9.02 -7.37
CA ASN A 49 4.70 8.08 -6.98
C ASN A 49 3.30 8.74 -6.99
N SER A 50 2.37 8.13 -7.72
CA SER A 50 1.00 8.66 -7.85
C SER A 50 0.21 8.46 -6.56
N PHE A 51 -0.03 9.56 -5.83
CA PHE A 51 -0.85 9.58 -4.61
C PHE A 51 -2.22 8.93 -4.82
N ASN A 52 -2.93 9.25 -5.90
CA ASN A 52 -4.27 8.73 -6.18
C ASN A 52 -4.27 7.20 -6.36
N LYS A 53 -3.25 6.64 -7.03
CA LYS A 53 -3.14 5.18 -7.19
C LYS A 53 -2.91 4.49 -5.86
N ILE A 54 -2.01 5.04 -5.04
CA ILE A 54 -1.72 4.49 -3.70
C ILE A 54 -2.96 4.57 -2.82
N SER A 55 -3.61 5.73 -2.82
CA SER A 55 -4.81 6.00 -2.01
C SER A 55 -5.93 5.01 -2.31
N ARG A 56 -6.21 4.78 -3.59
CA ARG A 56 -7.24 3.82 -4.02
C ARG A 56 -6.97 2.40 -3.52
N ILE A 57 -5.70 1.97 -3.47
CA ILE A 57 -5.37 0.63 -2.95
C ILE A 57 -5.50 0.58 -1.43
N LEU A 58 -5.06 1.62 -0.73
CA LEU A 58 -5.19 1.74 0.72
C LEU A 58 -6.66 1.74 1.16
N GLU A 59 -7.53 2.48 0.47
CA GLU A 59 -8.98 2.49 0.73
C GLU A 59 -9.59 1.08 0.58
N LYS A 60 -9.23 0.35 -0.48
CA LYS A 60 -9.67 -1.04 -0.66
C LYS A 60 -9.14 -2.00 0.40
N ALA A 61 -7.96 -1.72 0.94
CA ALA A 61 -7.40 -2.44 2.07
C ALA A 61 -8.07 -2.07 3.41
N GLY A 62 -8.94 -1.05 3.42
CA GLY A 62 -9.69 -0.62 4.61
C GLY A 62 -9.07 0.55 5.36
N TYR A 63 -8.07 1.21 4.79
CA TYR A 63 -7.45 2.39 5.41
C TYR A 63 -8.23 3.66 5.09
N LYS A 64 -8.32 4.54 6.08
CA LYS A 64 -8.75 5.93 5.90
C LYS A 64 -7.53 6.82 5.76
N ILE A 65 -7.51 7.68 4.76
CA ILE A 65 -6.42 8.65 4.53
C ILE A 65 -6.83 10.00 5.08
N GLU A 66 -6.00 10.57 5.95
CA GLU A 66 -6.22 11.88 6.54
C GLU A 66 -5.08 12.84 6.19
N ILE A 67 -5.42 14.03 5.71
CA ILE A 67 -4.47 15.11 5.47
C ILE A 67 -4.49 16.04 6.68
N LYS A 68 -3.36 16.18 7.37
CA LYS A 68 -3.21 17.05 8.54
C LYS A 68 -2.17 18.12 8.24
N LYS A 69 -2.52 19.39 8.47
CA LYS A 69 -1.59 20.51 8.38
C LYS A 69 -0.73 20.53 9.64
N ILE A 70 0.59 20.51 9.48
CA ILE A 70 1.52 20.76 10.58
C ILE A 70 1.60 22.29 10.70
N ILE A 71 1.13 22.81 11.83
CA ILE A 71 1.08 24.25 12.14
C ILE A 71 2.48 24.71 12.52
#